data_AF-A0A2V5UEI1-F1
#
_entry.id   AF-A0A2V5UEI1-F1
#
_cell.length_a   1.000
_cell.length_b   1.000
_cell.length_c   1.000
_cell.angle_alpha   90.00
_cell.angle_beta   90.00
_cell.angle_gamma   90.00
#
_symmetry.space_group_name_H-M   'P 1'
#
loop_
_entity.id
_entity.type
_entity.pdbx_description
1 polymer ?
#
loop_
_entity_poly.entity_id
_entity_poly.type
_entity_poly.pdbx_seq_one_letter_code
_entity_poly.pdbx_strand_id
1 'polypeptide(L)'
;MGDPRNVAHAKKVSQEKHHKEKHAPPKAGPAPTGRKTAQTETKPAAKSTAPQAEVPQPTQPAEPTQLEKSLVVLSKLKELEFHSRANIEKLAELSLTIEEELKQKAFAEAIGAVYSAQDAFQSKILKLIEDYESECARLSGSA
;
A
#
# COMPACT_ATOMS: atom_id res chain seq x y z
N MET A 1 21.77 -1.67 41.61
CA MET A 1 21.62 -0.42 40.83
C MET A 1 22.49 -0.57 39.59
N GLY A 2 21.90 -0.50 38.39
CA GLY A 2 22.52 -0.88 37.11
C GLY A 2 23.59 0.09 36.59
N ASP A 3 24.45 -0.43 35.71
CA ASP A 3 25.68 0.16 35.18
C ASP A 3 25.43 1.41 34.27
N PRO A 4 26.12 2.53 34.48
CA PRO A 4 25.93 3.81 33.77
C PRO A 4 26.45 3.85 32.32
N ARG A 5 26.96 2.74 31.76
CA ARG A 5 27.55 2.72 30.40
C ARG A 5 26.57 2.62 29.24
N ASN A 6 25.26 2.69 29.48
CA ASN A 6 24.24 2.50 28.44
C ASN A 6 23.46 3.77 28.02
N VAL A 7 24.11 4.94 28.01
CA VAL A 7 23.47 6.22 27.60
C VAL A 7 23.96 6.72 26.22
N ALA A 8 24.67 5.88 25.45
CA ALA A 8 25.45 6.33 24.30
C ALA A 8 24.85 6.02 22.91
N HIS A 9 23.52 6.01 22.73
CA HIS A 9 22.93 5.95 21.39
C HIS A 9 21.72 6.88 21.18
N ALA A 10 21.81 8.12 21.67
CA ALA A 10 20.98 9.22 21.17
C ALA A 10 21.61 9.80 19.89
N LYS A 11 21.53 9.08 18.78
CA LYS A 11 21.83 9.60 17.45
C LYS A 11 20.79 9.14 16.44
N LYS A 12 19.80 9.99 16.18
CA LYS A 12 19.23 10.12 14.83
C LYS A 12 19.17 11.60 14.46
N VAL A 13 20.06 11.97 13.55
CA VAL A 13 20.03 13.21 12.79
C VAL A 13 18.84 13.13 11.84
N SER A 14 17.90 14.06 11.97
CA SER A 14 16.84 14.25 10.98
C SER A 14 17.31 15.33 10.00
N GLN A 15 17.68 14.93 8.78
CA GLN A 15 17.82 15.88 7.68
C GLN A 15 16.53 15.88 6.88
N GLU A 16 15.69 16.86 7.14
CA GLU A 16 14.50 17.16 6.34
C GLU A 16 14.93 17.91 5.07
N LYS A 17 15.07 17.19 3.95
CA LYS A 17 15.26 17.81 2.63
C LYS A 17 13.90 18.22 2.05
N HIS A 18 13.60 19.52 2.11
CA HIS A 18 12.53 20.12 1.31
C HIS A 18 13.00 20.31 -0.14
N HIS A 19 12.56 19.45 -1.06
CA HIS A 19 12.52 19.81 -2.47
C HIS A 19 11.14 20.37 -2.81
N LYS A 20 11.05 21.71 -2.86
CA LYS A 20 9.96 22.42 -3.53
C LYS A 20 10.40 22.67 -4.96
N GLU A 21 10.23 21.69 -5.83
CA GLU A 21 10.42 21.89 -7.25
C GLU A 21 9.17 22.54 -7.86
N LYS A 22 9.43 23.53 -8.71
CA LYS A 22 8.46 24.42 -9.33
C LYS A 22 7.96 23.84 -10.66
N HIS A 23 6.82 24.40 -11.11
CA HIS A 23 6.37 24.61 -12.50
C HIS A 23 5.64 23.49 -13.27
N ALA A 24 4.35 23.76 -13.55
CA ALA A 24 3.70 23.73 -14.88
C ALA A 24 2.32 24.44 -14.78
N PRO A 25 1.64 24.90 -15.86
CA PRO A 25 1.93 24.71 -17.30
C PRO A 25 1.90 26.02 -18.15
N PRO A 26 2.35 25.96 -19.43
CA PRO A 26 2.22 27.05 -20.39
C PRO A 26 0.85 27.01 -21.10
N LYS A 27 0.31 28.18 -21.48
CA LYS A 27 -0.87 28.30 -22.34
C LYS A 27 -0.59 29.23 -23.53
N ALA A 28 -1.03 28.74 -24.69
CA ALA A 28 -1.50 29.44 -25.90
C ALA A 28 -0.49 30.16 -26.83
N GLY A 29 -0.40 29.65 -28.06
CA GLY A 29 0.04 30.36 -29.26
C GLY A 29 -0.13 29.49 -30.53
N PRO A 30 -0.62 30.00 -31.68
CA PRO A 30 -1.09 29.18 -32.82
C PRO A 30 -0.02 28.89 -33.89
N ALA A 31 -0.28 27.86 -34.71
CA ALA A 31 0.53 27.31 -35.83
C ALA A 31 0.74 28.33 -36.99
N PRO A 32 1.62 28.09 -38.01
CA PRO A 32 1.34 27.10 -39.06
C PRO A 32 2.54 26.45 -39.83
N THR A 33 2.24 25.31 -40.50
CA THR A 33 2.70 24.81 -41.82
C THR A 33 4.19 24.72 -42.21
N GLY A 34 4.62 23.52 -42.64
CA GLY A 34 5.85 23.34 -43.44
C GLY A 34 6.17 21.89 -43.82
N ARG A 35 5.77 21.51 -45.03
CA ARG A 35 5.95 20.20 -45.69
C ARG A 35 7.36 20.09 -46.30
N LYS A 36 8.07 18.95 -46.17
CA LYS A 36 8.80 18.26 -47.26
C LYS A 36 9.59 17.02 -46.81
N THR A 37 9.34 15.94 -47.55
CA THR A 37 10.03 14.65 -47.73
C THR A 37 11.37 14.77 -48.46
N ALA A 38 12.34 13.89 -48.15
CA ALA A 38 13.28 13.19 -49.07
C ALA A 38 14.33 12.41 -48.22
N GLN A 39 14.47 11.08 -48.33
CA GLN A 39 15.30 10.32 -49.31
C GLN A 39 16.81 10.62 -49.15
N THR A 40 17.79 9.70 -49.17
CA THR A 40 17.91 8.23 -49.33
C THR A 40 19.40 7.91 -49.06
N GLU A 41 19.69 6.69 -48.59
CA GLU A 41 20.88 5.85 -48.87
C GLU A 41 22.31 6.43 -48.83
N THR A 42 23.20 5.80 -48.04
CA THR A 42 24.27 4.91 -48.55
C THR A 42 25.18 4.40 -47.42
N LYS A 43 25.33 3.07 -47.34
CA LYS A 43 26.41 2.29 -46.71
C LYS A 43 27.47 2.05 -47.83
N PRO A 44 28.81 1.95 -47.62
CA PRO A 44 29.38 0.82 -46.86
C PRO A 44 30.78 0.92 -46.21
N ALA A 45 31.00 -0.05 -45.29
CA ALA A 45 32.25 -0.75 -44.93
C ALA A 45 33.42 0.06 -44.34
N ALA A 46 34.22 -0.36 -43.37
CA ALA A 46 34.35 -1.54 -42.49
C ALA A 46 35.51 -1.21 -41.51
N LYS A 47 35.51 -1.75 -40.28
CA LYS A 47 36.68 -2.32 -39.55
C LYS A 47 36.45 -2.38 -38.03
N SER A 48 36.36 -3.63 -37.54
CA SER A 48 37.11 -4.22 -36.42
C SER A 48 37.34 -3.41 -35.13
N THR A 49 36.71 -3.82 -34.02
CA THR A 49 37.36 -4.33 -32.79
C THR A 49 36.30 -4.82 -31.77
N ALA A 50 36.65 -5.86 -31.02
CA ALA A 50 35.81 -6.57 -30.04
C ALA A 50 35.58 -5.80 -28.72
N PRO A 51 35.04 -6.48 -27.69
CA PRO A 51 33.66 -6.54 -27.24
C PRO A 51 33.29 -5.37 -26.31
N GLN A 52 32.22 -4.64 -26.62
CA GLN A 52 31.71 -3.61 -25.73
C GLN A 52 30.99 -4.29 -24.57
N ALA A 53 31.60 -4.24 -23.39
CA ALA A 53 30.99 -4.62 -22.13
C ALA A 53 29.61 -3.96 -22.03
N GLU A 54 28.57 -4.79 -22.04
CA GLU A 54 27.20 -4.38 -21.76
C GLU A 54 27.18 -3.97 -20.28
N VAL A 55 27.35 -2.67 -20.04
CA VAL A 55 27.14 -2.05 -18.74
C VAL A 55 25.72 -2.42 -18.33
N PRO A 56 25.50 -3.19 -17.25
CA PRO A 56 24.15 -3.45 -16.77
C PRO A 56 23.52 -2.09 -16.47
N GLN A 57 22.49 -1.74 -17.23
CA GLN A 57 21.61 -0.64 -16.90
C GLN A 57 21.22 -0.80 -15.42
N PRO A 58 21.24 0.27 -14.60
CA PRO A 58 20.75 0.17 -13.24
C PRO A 58 19.31 -0.31 -13.32
N THR A 59 19.07 -1.52 -12.81
CA THR A 59 17.75 -2.12 -12.71
C THR A 59 16.91 -1.14 -11.90
N GLN A 60 16.06 -0.36 -12.57
CA GLN A 60 15.00 0.36 -11.88
C GLN A 60 14.21 -0.69 -11.10
N PRO A 61 13.80 -0.41 -9.86
CA PRO A 61 12.95 -1.34 -9.11
C PRO A 61 11.75 -1.68 -9.98
N ALA A 62 11.54 -2.96 -10.26
CA ALA A 62 10.37 -3.40 -11.01
C ALA A 62 9.13 -2.96 -10.22
N GLU A 63 8.24 -2.21 -10.87
CA GLU A 63 6.97 -1.82 -10.27
C GLU A 63 6.19 -3.09 -9.87
N PRO A 64 5.66 -3.15 -8.64
CA PRO A 64 4.99 -4.36 -8.17
C PRO A 64 3.82 -4.72 -9.07
N THR A 65 3.78 -6.00 -9.43
CA THR A 65 2.74 -6.64 -10.22
C THR A 65 1.38 -6.47 -9.55
N GLN A 66 0.31 -6.60 -10.35
CA GLN A 66 -1.06 -6.54 -9.82
C GLN A 66 -1.28 -7.58 -8.71
N LEU A 67 -0.72 -8.79 -8.85
CA LEU A 67 -0.82 -9.84 -7.85
C LEU A 67 -0.16 -9.43 -6.53
N GLU A 68 1.06 -8.88 -6.57
CA GLU A 68 1.76 -8.42 -5.36
C GLU A 68 0.96 -7.33 -4.62
N LYS A 69 0.39 -6.37 -5.37
CA LYS A 69 -0.49 -5.34 -4.79
C LYS A 69 -1.74 -5.96 -4.16
N SER A 70 -2.35 -6.94 -4.83
CA SER A 70 -3.52 -7.67 -4.30
C SER A 70 -3.18 -8.43 -3.02
N LEU A 71 -2.04 -9.11 -2.95
CA LEU A 71 -1.62 -9.81 -1.72
C LEU A 71 -1.41 -8.86 -0.53
N VAL A 72 -0.91 -7.65 -0.78
CA VAL A 72 -0.80 -6.61 0.27
C VAL A 72 -2.19 -6.19 0.77
N VAL A 73 -3.17 -6.00 -0.13
CA VAL A 73 -4.56 -5.69 0.26
C VAL A 73 -5.15 -6.83 1.07
N LEU A 74 -4.99 -8.08 0.60
CA LEU A 74 -5.47 -9.26 1.32
C LEU A 74 -4.88 -9.36 2.73
N SER A 75 -3.59 -9.08 2.89
CA SER A 75 -2.92 -9.06 4.19
C SER A 75 -3.57 -8.04 5.15
N LYS A 76 -3.87 -6.83 4.65
CA LYS A 76 -4.56 -5.79 5.43
C LYS A 76 -6.00 -6.18 5.79
N LEU A 77 -6.72 -6.84 4.89
CA LEU A 77 -8.07 -7.32 5.18
C LEU A 77 -8.05 -8.36 6.31
N LYS A 78 -7.07 -9.28 6.29
CA LYS A 78 -6.85 -10.26 7.37
C LYS A 78 -6.47 -9.62 8.70
N GLU A 79 -5.65 -8.57 8.67
CA GLU A 79 -5.34 -7.79 9.88
C GLU A 79 -6.60 -7.12 10.46
N LEU A 80 -7.44 -6.54 9.61
CA LEU A 80 -8.72 -5.96 10.04
C LEU A 80 -9.68 -7.00 10.63
N GLU A 81 -9.75 -8.19 10.05
CA GLU A 81 -10.54 -9.32 10.59
C GLU A 81 -10.03 -9.74 11.98
N PHE A 82 -8.72 -9.86 12.13
CA PHE A 82 -8.12 -10.22 13.42
C PHE A 82 -8.47 -9.20 14.51
N HIS A 83 -8.33 -7.90 14.22
CA HIS A 83 -8.71 -6.84 15.15
C HIS A 83 -10.21 -6.82 15.42
N SER A 84 -11.04 -7.12 14.42
CA SER A 84 -12.48 -7.17 14.57
C SER A 84 -12.92 -8.24 15.57
N ARG A 85 -12.29 -9.43 15.55
CA ARG A 85 -12.54 -10.46 16.57
C ARG A 85 -12.22 -9.97 17.98
N ALA A 86 -11.05 -9.34 18.17
CA ALA A 86 -10.68 -8.78 19.46
C ALA A 86 -11.65 -7.66 19.90
N ASN A 87 -12.17 -6.86 18.97
CA ASN A 87 -13.15 -5.83 19.27
C ASN A 87 -14.48 -6.41 19.75
N ILE A 88 -14.95 -7.53 19.18
CA ILE A 88 -16.17 -8.22 19.66
C ILE A 88 -16.01 -8.63 21.12
N GLU A 89 -14.89 -9.26 21.46
CA GLU A 89 -14.58 -9.67 22.84
C GLU A 89 -14.53 -8.45 23.78
N LYS A 90 -13.87 -7.37 23.34
CA LYS A 90 -13.77 -6.13 24.11
C LYS A 90 -15.12 -5.46 24.33
N LEU A 91 -15.97 -5.44 23.31
CA LEU A 91 -17.32 -4.86 23.39
C LEU A 91 -18.23 -5.70 24.27
N ALA A 92 -18.10 -7.02 24.28
CA ALA A 92 -18.82 -7.88 25.22
C ALA A 92 -18.43 -7.60 26.67
N GLU A 93 -17.12 -7.49 26.96
CA GLU A 93 -16.60 -7.12 28.28
C GLU A 93 -17.18 -5.77 28.74
N LEU A 94 -17.07 -4.74 27.89
CA LEU A 94 -17.59 -3.40 28.20
C LEU A 94 -19.11 -3.39 28.40
N SER A 95 -19.85 -4.16 27.61
CA SER A 95 -21.31 -4.28 27.76
C SER A 95 -21.67 -4.83 29.14
N LEU A 96 -20.99 -5.90 29.59
CA LEU A 96 -21.21 -6.49 30.91
C LEU A 96 -20.87 -5.50 32.03
N THR A 97 -19.73 -4.80 31.96
CA THR A 97 -19.37 -3.80 32.96
C THR A 97 -20.39 -2.65 33.01
N ILE A 98 -20.82 -2.12 31.86
CA ILE A 98 -21.81 -1.03 31.80
C ILE A 98 -23.14 -1.46 32.42
N GLU A 99 -23.64 -2.63 32.04
CA GLU A 99 -24.98 -3.07 32.41
C GLU A 99 -25.07 -3.67 33.80
N GLU A 100 -24.04 -4.43 34.21
CA GLU A 100 -24.09 -5.24 35.42
C GLU A 100 -23.27 -4.69 36.58
N GLU A 101 -22.12 -4.07 36.31
CA GLU A 101 -21.29 -3.48 37.38
C GLU A 101 -21.69 -2.03 37.65
N LEU A 102 -21.77 -1.22 36.59
CA LEU A 102 -22.07 0.22 36.70
C LEU A 102 -23.58 0.51 36.70
N LYS A 103 -24.41 -0.47 36.34
CA LYS A 103 -25.88 -0.37 36.25
C LYS A 103 -26.36 0.82 35.39
N GLN A 104 -25.58 1.22 34.37
CA GLN A 104 -25.88 2.36 33.50
C GLN A 104 -26.78 1.98 32.34
N LYS A 105 -28.05 1.64 32.64
CA LYS A 105 -29.02 1.16 31.64
C LYS A 105 -29.29 2.15 30.49
N ALA A 106 -29.02 3.44 30.68
CA ALA A 106 -29.13 4.45 29.63
C ALA A 106 -28.17 4.22 28.44
N PHE A 107 -27.09 3.45 28.61
CA PHE A 107 -26.12 3.17 27.54
C PHE A 107 -26.24 1.75 26.97
N ALA A 108 -27.12 0.90 27.52
CA ALA A 108 -27.26 -0.51 27.11
C ALA A 108 -27.61 -0.66 25.62
N GLU A 109 -28.54 0.17 25.13
CA GLU A 109 -28.93 0.16 23.71
C GLU A 109 -27.77 0.60 22.81
N ALA A 110 -27.06 1.65 23.20
CA ALA A 110 -25.94 2.18 22.42
C ALA A 110 -24.79 1.18 22.31
N ILE A 111 -24.38 0.55 23.43
CA ILE A 111 -23.30 -0.44 23.40
C ILE A 111 -23.72 -1.73 22.66
N GLY A 112 -24.98 -2.16 22.82
CA GLY A 112 -25.54 -3.28 22.06
C GLY A 112 -25.57 -3.03 20.55
N ALA A 113 -25.89 -1.82 20.12
CA ALA A 113 -25.84 -1.44 18.71
C ALA A 113 -24.41 -1.46 18.16
N VAL A 114 -23.43 -0.96 18.92
CA VAL A 114 -22.01 -1.00 18.53
C VAL A 114 -21.50 -2.45 18.45
N TYR A 115 -21.84 -3.29 19.43
CA TYR A 115 -21.53 -4.73 19.41
C TYR A 115 -22.11 -5.40 18.16
N SER A 116 -23.40 -5.19 17.89
CA SER A 116 -24.09 -5.78 16.73
C SER A 116 -23.48 -5.31 15.41
N ALA A 117 -23.08 -4.04 15.31
CA ALA A 117 -22.39 -3.53 14.13
C ALA A 117 -21.01 -4.17 13.94
N GLN A 118 -20.27 -4.41 15.02
CA GLN A 118 -18.98 -5.10 14.98
C GLN A 118 -19.12 -6.57 14.54
N ASP A 119 -20.13 -7.28 15.05
CA ASP A 119 -20.43 -8.66 14.66
C ASP A 119 -20.83 -8.76 13.17
N ALA A 120 -21.66 -7.83 12.71
CA ALA A 120 -22.00 -7.72 11.29
C ALA A 120 -20.78 -7.38 10.41
N PHE A 121 -19.87 -6.51 10.88
CA PHE A 121 -18.62 -6.23 10.20
C PHE A 121 -17.74 -7.49 10.11
N GLN A 122 -17.61 -8.25 11.19
CA GLN A 122 -16.83 -9.50 11.25
C GLN A 122 -17.32 -10.52 10.20
N SER A 123 -18.63 -10.71 10.09
CA SER A 123 -19.22 -11.61 9.09
C SER A 123 -18.90 -11.16 7.66
N LYS A 124 -18.98 -9.85 7.39
CA LYS A 124 -18.73 -9.28 6.05
C LYS A 124 -17.26 -9.30 5.67
N ILE A 125 -16.35 -9.00 6.61
CA ILE A 125 -14.91 -9.00 6.32
C ILE A 125 -14.40 -10.42 6.03
N LEU A 126 -14.91 -11.43 6.74
CA LEU A 126 -14.62 -12.83 6.44
C LEU A 126 -15.03 -13.21 5.01
N LYS A 127 -16.25 -12.85 4.60
CA LYS A 127 -16.71 -13.13 3.23
C LYS A 127 -15.87 -12.40 2.18
N LEU A 128 -15.55 -11.13 2.43
CA LEU A 128 -14.69 -10.35 1.54
C LEU A 128 -13.30 -10.97 1.40
N ILE A 129 -12.71 -11.47 2.49
CA ILE A 129 -11.41 -12.16 2.46
C ILE A 129 -11.50 -13.40 1.57
N GLU A 130 -12.51 -14.25 1.73
CA GLU A 130 -12.70 -15.46 0.92
C GLU A 130 -12.81 -15.14 -0.58
N ASP A 131 -13.63 -14.14 -0.93
CA ASP A 131 -13.81 -13.71 -2.31
C ASP A 131 -12.51 -13.14 -2.89
N TYR A 132 -11.75 -12.39 -2.08
CA TYR A 132 -10.49 -11.80 -2.49
C TYR A 132 -9.34 -12.82 -2.61
N GLU A 133 -9.34 -13.87 -1.77
CA GLU A 133 -8.43 -15.02 -1.92
C GLU A 133 -8.66 -15.75 -3.24
N SER A 134 -9.92 -15.97 -3.61
CA SER A 134 -10.30 -16.56 -4.89
C SER A 134 -9.81 -15.73 -6.07
N GLU A 135 -9.92 -14.40 -5.97
CA GLU A 135 -9.40 -13.48 -6.98
C GLU A 135 -7.86 -13.51 -7.06
N CYS A 136 -7.16 -13.57 -5.92
CA CYS A 136 -5.70 -13.75 -5.90
C CYS A 136 -5.28 -15.08 -6.56
N ALA A 137 -6.00 -16.19 -6.32
CA ALA A 137 -5.74 -17.47 -6.97
C ALA A 137 -5.95 -17.41 -8.50
N ARG A 138 -6.97 -16.68 -8.94
CA ARG A 138 -7.22 -16.43 -10.37
C ARG A 138 -6.09 -15.62 -11.00
N LEU A 139 -5.58 -14.59 -10.30
CA LEU A 139 -4.46 -13.78 -10.76
C LEU A 139 -3.12 -14.53 -10.77
N SER A 140 -2.92 -15.50 -9.87
CA SER A 140 -1.72 -16.36 -9.84
C SER A 140 -1.77 -17.53 -10.83
N GLY A 141 -2.90 -17.74 -11.52
CA GLY A 141 -3.12 -18.90 -12.39
C GLY A 141 -3.25 -20.22 -11.62
N SER A 142 -3.63 -20.15 -10.34
CA SER A 142 -3.79 -21.29 -9.44
C SER A 142 -5.26 -21.63 -9.13
N ALA A 143 -6.19 -20.98 -9.84
CA ALA A 143 -7.64 -21.18 -9.72
C ALA A 143 -8.14 -22.45 -10.41
#